data_AF-A0A2H0Z7E7-F1
#
_entry.id   AF-A0A2H0Z7E7-F1
#
_cell.length_a   1.000
_cell.length_b   1.000
_cell.length_c   1.000
_cell.angle_alpha   90.00
_cell.angle_beta   90.00
_cell.angle_gamma   90.00
#
_symmetry.space_group_name_H-M   'P 1'
#
loop_
_entity.id
_entity.type
_entity.pdbx_description
1 polymer ?
#
loop_
_entity_poly.entity_id
_entity_poly.type
_entity_poly.pdbx_seq_one_letter_code
_entity_poly.pdbx_strand_id
1 'polypeptide(L)'
;MRDLIIISSEEKDRLLLRNILSGIGAVPLFALDLNEALNLLGKTSPRAVFIAESKDPPSEILLREIRRAAPLLPLVVLLRNRDASKAVELMKLGAFDCAQPPWTEEELLPLFKKSLSLAGAEIRFREPVKNLFLKSAVLSLALLAAAWGLFYLGRSSEKGKYEALLKTEKVLLPDKNISGIFFDGGSVYLTDWLLQSVYRYSKKDLKLLSVKKLPGEIPVAAADQPANFIVMNDDNIAERRLKDEKYTLLSRTRPVKGVSELCFDGMYLWTFDKKEYRLQKRMNNDALDLLAEFPLPSKNVRNLACGNKFLLYYDSRLRSLLKASPEDPQKILFESPLEETKIISMAYDGSAFWYVYEEGGSAFLKSGKIKDEI
;
A
#
# COMPACT_ATOMS: atom_id res chain seq x y z
N MET A 1 -4.76 10.60 -33.32
CA MET A 1 -4.66 9.89 -32.03
C MET A 1 -5.86 8.94 -31.96
N ARG A 2 -5.69 7.74 -31.41
CA ARG A 2 -6.78 6.76 -31.32
C ARG A 2 -7.33 6.84 -29.91
N ASP A 3 -8.56 7.32 -29.78
CA ASP A 3 -9.07 7.76 -28.47
C ASP A 3 -9.82 6.64 -27.73
N LEU A 4 -10.25 5.58 -28.44
CA LEU A 4 -11.18 4.60 -27.90
C LEU A 4 -10.93 3.18 -28.44
N ILE A 5 -10.97 2.19 -27.54
CA ILE A 5 -11.11 0.77 -27.90
C ILE A 5 -12.56 0.33 -27.65
N ILE A 6 -13.11 -0.49 -28.55
CA ILE A 6 -14.43 -1.09 -28.43
C ILE A 6 -14.29 -2.60 -28.48
N ILE A 7 -14.83 -3.30 -27.50
CA ILE A 7 -14.86 -4.75 -27.47
C ILE A 7 -16.24 -5.20 -27.90
N SER A 8 -16.31 -5.89 -29.03
CA SER A 8 -17.56 -6.46 -29.53
C SER A 8 -17.30 -7.62 -30.49
N SER A 9 -17.80 -8.79 -30.12
CA SER A 9 -17.74 -10.00 -30.94
C SER A 9 -18.72 -9.98 -32.12
N GLU A 10 -19.79 -9.18 -32.06
CA GLU A 10 -20.80 -9.10 -33.11
C GLU A 10 -20.53 -8.04 -34.18
N GLU A 11 -20.56 -8.46 -35.44
CA GLU A 11 -20.31 -7.57 -36.58
C GLU A 11 -21.33 -6.43 -36.69
N LYS A 12 -22.60 -6.71 -36.37
CA LYS A 12 -23.68 -5.72 -36.38
C LYS A 12 -23.40 -4.57 -35.41
N ASP A 13 -22.99 -4.89 -34.19
CA ASP A 13 -22.64 -3.89 -33.17
C ASP A 13 -21.42 -3.07 -33.61
N ARG A 14 -20.40 -3.72 -34.20
CA ARG A 14 -19.22 -3.01 -34.72
C ARG A 14 -19.58 -2.02 -35.82
N LEU A 15 -20.45 -2.39 -36.76
CA LEU A 15 -20.89 -1.49 -37.83
C LEU A 15 -21.71 -0.32 -37.28
N LEU A 16 -22.66 -0.60 -36.38
CA LEU A 16 -23.49 0.41 -35.73
C LEU A 16 -22.63 1.41 -34.95
N LEU A 17 -21.78 0.92 -34.06
CA LEU A 17 -20.92 1.75 -33.21
C LEU A 17 -19.88 2.51 -34.02
N ARG A 18 -19.36 1.94 -35.11
CA ARG A 18 -18.47 2.66 -36.02
C ARG A 18 -19.15 3.88 -36.61
N ASN A 19 -20.40 3.76 -37.07
CA ASN A 19 -21.13 4.88 -37.64
C ASN A 19 -21.39 5.98 -36.60
N ILE A 20 -21.95 5.60 -35.43
CA ILE A 20 -22.27 6.53 -34.34
C ILE A 20 -21.02 7.28 -33.86
N LEU A 21 -19.93 6.55 -33.59
CA LEU A 21 -18.73 7.15 -33.02
C LEU A 21 -17.93 7.95 -34.04
N SER A 22 -18.01 7.60 -35.33
CA SER A 22 -17.46 8.45 -36.39
C SER A 22 -18.23 9.77 -36.50
N GLY A 23 -19.56 9.75 -36.34
CA GLY A 23 -20.39 10.97 -36.27
C GLY A 23 -20.01 11.89 -35.11
N ILE A 24 -19.62 11.30 -33.98
CA ILE A 24 -19.13 12.01 -32.78
C ILE A 24 -17.67 12.52 -32.94
N GLY A 25 -16.96 12.13 -33.99
CA GLY A 25 -15.57 12.50 -34.24
C GLY A 25 -14.53 11.62 -33.53
N ALA A 26 -14.94 10.46 -32.99
CA ALA A 26 -14.04 9.48 -32.40
C ALA A 26 -13.44 8.55 -33.47
N VAL A 27 -12.22 8.07 -33.23
CA VAL A 27 -11.56 7.06 -34.07
C VAL A 27 -11.46 5.73 -33.30
N PRO A 28 -12.48 4.87 -33.35
CA PRO A 28 -12.50 3.64 -32.57
C PRO A 28 -11.63 2.53 -33.16
N LEU A 29 -10.93 1.82 -32.28
CA LEU A 29 -10.37 0.49 -32.56
C LEU A 29 -11.31 -0.58 -32.06
N PHE A 30 -11.49 -1.65 -32.83
CA PHE A 30 -12.34 -2.76 -32.43
C PHE A 30 -11.48 -3.96 -32.05
N ALA A 31 -11.83 -4.59 -30.93
CA ALA A 31 -11.37 -5.90 -30.51
C ALA A 31 -12.56 -6.87 -30.55
N LEU A 32 -12.33 -8.07 -31.07
CA LEU A 32 -13.32 -9.14 -31.15
C LEU A 32 -13.48 -9.85 -29.80
N ASP A 33 -12.40 -9.92 -29.01
CA ASP A 33 -12.35 -10.62 -27.75
C ASP A 33 -11.42 -9.92 -26.73
N LEU A 34 -11.35 -10.49 -25.53
CA LEU A 34 -10.51 -9.99 -24.44
C LEU A 34 -9.02 -9.98 -24.79
N ASN A 35 -8.52 -11.02 -25.47
CA ASN A 35 -7.10 -11.14 -25.78
C ASN A 35 -6.66 -10.08 -26.79
N GLU A 36 -7.48 -9.84 -27.81
CA GLU A 36 -7.27 -8.77 -28.77
C GLU A 36 -7.35 -7.40 -28.09
N ALA A 37 -8.31 -7.21 -27.18
CA ALA A 37 -8.42 -5.96 -26.41
C ALA A 37 -7.17 -5.68 -25.56
N LEU A 38 -6.65 -6.69 -24.85
CA LEU A 38 -5.41 -6.58 -24.07
C LEU A 38 -4.18 -6.32 -24.96
N ASN A 39 -4.11 -6.96 -26.13
CA ASN A 39 -3.05 -6.72 -27.11
C ASN A 39 -3.09 -5.28 -27.65
N LEU A 40 -4.28 -4.75 -27.93
CA LEU A 40 -4.47 -3.37 -28.35
C LEU A 40 -4.13 -2.39 -27.21
N LEU A 41 -4.48 -2.68 -25.96
CA LEU A 41 -4.08 -1.88 -24.79
C LEU A 41 -2.57 -1.84 -24.59
N GLY A 42 -1.86 -2.92 -24.93
CA GLY A 42 -0.39 -2.96 -24.87
C GLY A 42 0.30 -2.17 -26.00
N LYS A 43 -0.38 -1.99 -27.14
CA LYS A 43 0.17 -1.34 -28.36
C LYS A 43 -0.30 0.09 -28.56
N THR A 44 -1.40 0.46 -27.90
CA THR A 44 -2.06 1.75 -28.06
C THR A 44 -2.38 2.32 -26.69
N SER A 45 -2.38 3.64 -26.55
CA SER A 45 -2.76 4.34 -25.32
C SER A 45 -4.15 4.95 -25.47
N PRO A 46 -5.23 4.13 -25.52
CA PRO A 46 -6.59 4.66 -25.63
C PRO A 46 -6.96 5.42 -24.36
N ARG A 47 -7.94 6.31 -24.48
CA ARG A 47 -8.43 7.13 -23.37
C ARG A 47 -9.66 6.52 -22.71
N ALA A 48 -10.34 5.59 -23.36
CA ALA A 48 -11.41 4.79 -22.77
C ALA A 48 -11.56 3.45 -23.49
N VAL A 49 -12.25 2.51 -22.85
CA VAL A 49 -12.68 1.24 -23.47
C VAL A 49 -14.19 1.11 -23.32
N PHE A 50 -14.88 0.82 -24.42
CA PHE A 50 -16.30 0.55 -24.44
C PHE A 50 -16.51 -0.96 -24.67
N ILE A 51 -17.36 -1.59 -23.87
CA ILE A 51 -17.60 -3.03 -23.89
C ILE A 51 -19.05 -3.26 -24.32
N ALA A 52 -19.27 -3.77 -25.53
CA ALA A 52 -20.60 -4.22 -25.94
C ALA A 52 -20.96 -5.49 -25.17
N GLU A 53 -22.19 -5.55 -24.63
CA GLU A 53 -22.63 -6.67 -23.81
C GLU A 53 -22.60 -7.99 -24.61
N SER A 54 -21.81 -8.95 -24.14
CA SER A 54 -21.70 -10.30 -24.71
C SER A 54 -22.08 -11.34 -23.67
N LYS A 55 -22.57 -12.51 -24.14
CA LYS A 55 -22.88 -13.65 -23.27
C LYS A 55 -21.65 -14.48 -22.92
N ASP A 56 -20.66 -14.50 -23.81
CA ASP A 56 -19.44 -15.28 -23.63
C ASP A 56 -18.22 -14.52 -24.19
N PRO A 57 -17.29 -14.05 -23.33
CA PRO A 57 -17.46 -13.97 -21.87
C PRO A 57 -18.49 -12.88 -21.48
N PRO A 58 -19.15 -13.00 -20.32
CA PRO A 58 -20.00 -11.94 -19.77
C PRO A 58 -19.24 -10.63 -19.55
N SER A 59 -19.93 -9.49 -19.67
CA SER A 59 -19.35 -8.15 -19.50
C SER A 59 -18.65 -7.96 -18.15
N GLU A 60 -19.12 -8.64 -17.10
CA GLU A 60 -18.53 -8.65 -15.76
C GLU A 60 -17.10 -9.21 -15.77
N ILE A 61 -16.84 -10.24 -16.58
CA ILE A 61 -15.51 -10.85 -16.74
C ILE A 61 -14.62 -9.92 -17.52
N LEU A 62 -15.09 -9.40 -18.67
CA LEU A 62 -14.33 -8.44 -19.49
C LEU A 62 -13.92 -7.22 -18.68
N LEU A 63 -14.86 -6.66 -17.92
CA LEU A 63 -14.65 -5.50 -17.07
C LEU A 63 -13.55 -5.77 -16.02
N ARG A 64 -13.59 -6.92 -15.34
CA ARG A 64 -12.59 -7.29 -14.33
C ARG A 64 -11.20 -7.45 -14.92
N GLU A 65 -11.08 -8.15 -16.05
CA GLU A 65 -9.77 -8.44 -16.64
C GLU A 65 -9.13 -7.19 -17.27
N ILE A 66 -9.92 -6.35 -17.95
CA ILE A 66 -9.40 -5.08 -18.50
C ILE A 66 -9.01 -4.13 -17.38
N ARG A 67 -9.80 -4.06 -16.30
CA ARG A 67 -9.46 -3.23 -15.15
C ARG A 67 -8.19 -3.68 -14.44
N ARG A 68 -7.91 -4.98 -14.39
CA ARG A 68 -6.64 -5.50 -13.87
C ARG A 68 -5.45 -5.02 -14.71
N ALA A 69 -5.61 -5.00 -16.04
CA ALA A 69 -4.56 -4.56 -16.95
C ALA A 69 -4.40 -3.02 -17.01
N ALA A 70 -5.50 -2.27 -16.89
CA ALA A 70 -5.52 -0.81 -16.97
C ALA A 70 -6.45 -0.20 -15.89
N PRO A 71 -5.99 -0.10 -14.63
CA PRO A 71 -6.84 0.26 -13.48
C PRO A 71 -7.46 1.66 -13.50
N LEU A 72 -6.86 2.59 -14.24
CA LEU A 72 -7.27 3.99 -14.33
C LEU A 72 -8.00 4.32 -15.62
N LEU A 73 -8.19 3.34 -16.51
CA LEU A 73 -8.83 3.55 -17.80
C LEU A 73 -10.36 3.52 -17.64
N PRO A 74 -11.10 4.55 -18.07
CA PRO A 74 -12.56 4.54 -18.04
C PRO A 74 -13.13 3.39 -18.89
N LEU A 75 -13.91 2.50 -18.24
CA LEU A 75 -14.57 1.36 -18.88
C LEU A 75 -16.09 1.59 -18.95
N VAL A 76 -16.65 1.77 -20.14
CA VAL A 76 -18.10 1.95 -20.31
C VAL A 76 -18.71 0.66 -20.84
N VAL A 77 -19.80 0.17 -20.22
CA VAL A 77 -20.50 -1.03 -20.71
C VAL A 77 -21.73 -0.62 -21.50
N LEU A 78 -21.88 -1.15 -22.72
CA LEU A 78 -23.02 -0.91 -23.59
C LEU A 78 -23.97 -2.10 -23.48
N LEU A 79 -25.06 -1.92 -22.74
CA LEU A 79 -26.08 -2.93 -22.53
C LEU A 79 -26.92 -3.10 -23.80
N ARG A 80 -27.32 -4.34 -24.06
CA ARG A 80 -28.21 -4.72 -25.18
C ARG A 80 -29.68 -4.70 -24.81
N ASN A 81 -29.99 -4.75 -23.53
CA ASN A 81 -31.34 -4.64 -22.99
C ASN A 81 -31.41 -3.49 -21.98
N ARG A 82 -32.61 -2.90 -21.82
CA ARG A 82 -32.87 -1.93 -20.77
C ARG A 82 -32.95 -2.65 -19.43
N ASP A 83 -31.85 -2.66 -18.70
CA ASP A 83 -31.75 -3.25 -17.38
C ASP A 83 -30.95 -2.33 -16.45
N ALA A 84 -31.67 -1.50 -15.68
CA ALA A 84 -31.07 -0.58 -14.73
C ALA A 84 -30.39 -1.32 -13.57
N SER A 85 -30.92 -2.47 -13.16
CA SER A 85 -30.34 -3.28 -12.08
C SER A 85 -28.97 -3.79 -12.49
N LYS A 86 -28.86 -4.33 -13.70
CA LYS A 86 -27.59 -4.81 -14.26
C LYS A 86 -26.58 -3.67 -14.46
N ALA A 87 -27.01 -2.50 -14.92
CA ALA A 87 -26.15 -1.32 -15.03
C ALA A 87 -25.52 -0.95 -13.67
N VAL A 88 -26.32 -0.92 -12.61
CA VAL A 88 -25.85 -0.63 -11.24
C VAL A 88 -24.86 -1.70 -10.76
N GLU A 89 -25.10 -2.97 -11.06
CA GLU A 89 -24.17 -4.05 -10.71
C GLU A 89 -22.83 -3.92 -11.42
N LEU A 90 -22.83 -3.61 -12.73
CA LEU A 90 -21.62 -3.37 -13.50
C LEU A 90 -20.86 -2.14 -12.99
N MET A 91 -21.56 -1.09 -12.55
CA MET A 91 -20.94 0.07 -11.89
C MET A 91 -20.38 -0.27 -10.50
N LYS A 92 -20.94 -1.23 -9.75
CA LYS A 92 -20.33 -1.73 -8.50
C LYS A 92 -19.07 -2.54 -8.76
N LEU A 93 -19.01 -3.27 -9.87
CA LEU A 93 -17.78 -3.88 -10.40
C LEU A 93 -16.82 -2.82 -11.01
N GLY A 94 -17.32 -1.60 -11.09
CA GLY A 94 -16.66 -0.34 -11.42
C GLY A 94 -16.36 -0.16 -12.89
N ALA A 95 -17.34 -0.52 -13.71
CA ALA A 95 -17.63 0.23 -14.92
C ALA A 95 -17.74 1.71 -14.57
N PHE A 96 -17.13 2.54 -15.40
CA PHE A 96 -17.18 3.97 -15.32
C PHE A 96 -18.61 4.49 -15.51
N ASP A 97 -19.30 3.93 -16.50
CA ASP A 97 -20.70 4.22 -16.80
C ASP A 97 -21.32 3.08 -17.62
N CYS A 98 -22.63 3.10 -17.80
CA CYS A 98 -23.33 2.14 -18.65
C CYS A 98 -24.27 2.86 -19.63
N ALA A 99 -24.25 2.46 -20.90
CA ALA A 99 -25.21 2.92 -21.91
C ALA A 99 -26.29 1.85 -22.11
N GLN A 100 -27.55 2.25 -22.06
CA GLN A 100 -28.68 1.37 -22.40
C GLN A 100 -29.06 1.53 -23.86
N PRO A 101 -29.82 0.59 -24.45
CA PRO A 101 -30.33 0.77 -25.80
C PRO A 101 -31.54 1.76 -25.82
N PRO A 102 -31.75 2.48 -26.93
CA PRO A 102 -31.03 2.38 -28.21
C PRO A 102 -29.73 3.20 -28.23
N TRP A 103 -28.62 2.60 -28.64
CA TRP A 103 -27.37 3.34 -28.78
C TRP A 103 -27.49 4.38 -29.91
N THR A 104 -27.47 5.65 -29.55
CA THR A 104 -27.53 6.79 -30.48
C THR A 104 -26.35 7.74 -30.27
N GLU A 105 -26.13 8.66 -31.21
CA GLU A 105 -25.12 9.71 -31.06
C GLU A 105 -25.38 10.59 -29.84
N GLU A 106 -26.65 10.93 -29.58
CA GLU A 106 -27.06 11.76 -28.44
C GLU A 106 -26.79 11.07 -27.08
N GLU A 107 -26.96 9.75 -27.01
CA GLU A 107 -26.70 8.98 -25.78
C GLU A 107 -25.21 8.70 -25.56
N LEU A 108 -24.46 8.40 -26.63
CA LEU A 108 -23.04 8.05 -26.50
C LEU A 108 -22.11 9.26 -26.43
N LEU A 109 -22.49 10.41 -27.00
CA LEU A 109 -21.67 11.62 -26.99
C LEU A 109 -21.34 12.13 -25.56
N PRO A 110 -22.30 12.24 -24.62
CA PRO A 110 -22.01 12.62 -23.25
C PRO A 110 -21.08 11.62 -22.55
N LEU A 111 -21.32 10.32 -22.73
CA LEU A 111 -20.49 9.26 -22.14
C LEU A 111 -19.07 9.30 -22.68
N PHE A 112 -18.92 9.49 -23.99
CA PHE A 112 -17.64 9.67 -24.65
C PHE A 112 -16.89 10.89 -24.08
N LYS A 113 -17.50 12.07 -24.07
CA LYS A 113 -16.87 13.30 -23.54
C LYS A 113 -16.49 13.16 -22.06
N LYS A 114 -17.38 12.58 -21.25
CA LYS A 114 -17.16 12.32 -19.83
C LYS A 114 -15.99 11.36 -19.63
N SER A 115 -15.90 10.28 -20.40
CA SER A 115 -14.79 9.33 -20.34
C SER A 115 -13.45 9.97 -20.74
N LEU A 116 -13.44 10.85 -21.74
CA LEU A 116 -12.24 11.58 -22.16
C LEU A 116 -11.78 12.61 -21.13
N SER A 117 -12.70 13.29 -20.43
CA SER A 117 -12.35 14.31 -19.43
C SER A 117 -11.60 13.74 -18.22
N LEU A 118 -11.90 12.49 -17.83
CA LEU A 118 -11.20 11.79 -16.75
C LEU A 118 -9.89 11.15 -17.20
N ALA A 119 -9.78 10.80 -18.48
CA ALA A 119 -8.51 10.45 -19.13
C ALA A 119 -7.55 11.65 -19.28
N GLY A 120 -7.90 12.82 -18.71
CA GLY A 120 -7.15 14.08 -18.76
C GLY A 120 -6.07 14.26 -17.68
N ALA A 121 -5.73 13.24 -16.89
CA ALA A 121 -4.46 13.22 -16.17
C ALA A 121 -3.35 12.62 -17.07
N GLU A 122 -3.00 13.32 -18.16
CA GLU A 122 -1.84 12.95 -18.97
C GLU A 122 -0.55 13.14 -18.15
N ILE A 123 0.10 12.04 -17.76
CA ILE A 123 1.53 12.07 -17.47
C ILE A 123 2.25 12.14 -18.82
N ARG A 124 2.64 13.34 -19.25
CA ARG A 124 3.41 13.54 -20.48
C ARG A 124 4.86 13.10 -20.28
N PHE A 125 5.23 11.94 -20.82
CA PHE A 125 6.64 11.65 -21.11
C PHE A 125 7.01 12.28 -22.45
N ARG A 126 8.00 13.19 -22.41
CA ARG A 126 8.56 13.86 -23.58
C ARG A 126 9.53 12.91 -24.27
N GLU A 127 9.18 12.39 -25.44
CA GLU A 127 10.15 11.61 -26.24
C GLU A 127 11.16 12.53 -26.93
N PRO A 128 12.47 12.20 -26.90
CA PRO A 128 13.47 12.92 -27.66
C PRO A 128 13.49 12.47 -29.13
N VAL A 129 13.62 13.46 -30.01
CA VAL A 129 13.70 13.30 -31.47
C VAL A 129 14.95 12.52 -31.87
N LYS A 130 14.78 11.50 -32.72
CA LYS A 130 15.86 10.72 -33.35
C LYS A 130 16.48 11.48 -34.52
N ASN A 131 17.80 11.72 -34.42
CA ASN A 131 18.83 11.71 -35.49
C ASN A 131 19.77 12.91 -35.36
N LEU A 132 20.97 12.68 -34.83
CA LEU A 132 22.18 13.45 -35.12
C LEU A 132 23.42 12.67 -34.61
N PHE A 133 23.56 11.43 -35.07
CA PHE A 133 24.86 10.75 -35.06
C PHE A 133 25.76 11.51 -36.02
N LEU A 134 26.76 12.23 -35.49
CA LEU A 134 28.17 12.21 -35.96
C LEU A 134 29.04 13.38 -35.48
N LYS A 135 28.56 14.36 -34.70
CA LYS A 135 29.41 15.52 -34.30
C LYS A 135 29.55 15.80 -32.79
N SER A 136 29.15 14.89 -31.90
CA SER A 136 29.10 15.17 -30.44
C SER A 136 30.26 14.65 -29.59
N ALA A 137 31.23 13.91 -30.16
CA ALA A 137 32.26 13.21 -29.37
C ALA A 137 33.17 14.14 -28.53
N VAL A 138 33.34 15.41 -28.92
CA VAL A 138 34.17 16.38 -28.18
C VAL A 138 33.38 17.12 -27.09
N LEU A 139 32.06 17.29 -27.26
CA LEU A 139 31.21 17.91 -26.24
C LEU A 139 30.95 16.97 -25.05
N SER A 140 31.05 15.65 -25.27
CA SER A 140 30.80 14.62 -24.26
C SER A 140 31.81 14.59 -23.11
N LEU A 141 33.09 14.93 -23.32
CA LEU A 141 34.08 14.93 -22.22
C LEU A 141 33.91 16.12 -21.26
N ALA A 142 33.61 17.31 -21.79
CA ALA A 142 33.36 18.49 -20.97
C ALA A 142 32.03 18.37 -20.19
N LEU A 143 31.01 17.78 -20.82
CA LEU A 143 29.75 17.45 -20.16
C LEU A 143 29.90 16.34 -19.11
N LEU A 144 30.81 15.37 -19.27
CA LEU A 144 31.10 14.35 -18.25
C LEU A 144 31.76 14.94 -17.00
N ALA A 145 32.69 15.89 -17.16
CA ALA A 145 33.31 16.58 -16.02
C ALA A 145 32.34 17.52 -15.30
N ALA A 146 31.52 18.26 -16.05
CA ALA A 146 30.44 19.08 -15.49
C ALA A 146 29.32 18.23 -14.87
N ALA A 147 28.99 17.08 -15.47
CA ALA A 147 28.05 16.12 -14.91
C ALA A 147 28.61 15.42 -13.66
N TRP A 148 29.92 15.19 -13.56
CA TRP A 148 30.54 14.71 -12.30
C TRP A 148 30.54 15.79 -11.22
N GLY A 149 30.82 17.04 -11.56
CA GLY A 149 30.69 18.18 -10.64
C GLY A 149 29.25 18.37 -10.14
N LEU A 150 28.28 18.33 -11.06
CA LEU A 150 26.84 18.40 -10.77
C LEU A 150 26.29 17.11 -10.13
N PHE A 151 26.93 15.96 -10.32
CA PHE A 151 26.59 14.72 -9.61
C PHE A 151 27.14 14.71 -8.18
N TYR A 152 28.28 15.36 -7.91
CA TYR A 152 28.81 15.52 -6.56
C TYR A 152 28.08 16.64 -5.79
N LEU A 153 27.84 17.79 -6.41
CA LEU A 153 26.97 18.86 -5.88
C LEU A 153 25.52 18.40 -5.79
N GLY A 154 25.07 17.57 -6.75
CA GLY A 154 23.78 16.90 -6.76
C GLY A 154 23.65 15.85 -5.66
N ARG A 155 24.69 15.05 -5.36
CA ARG A 155 24.70 14.17 -4.18
C ARG A 155 24.73 14.94 -2.86
N SER A 156 25.43 16.07 -2.81
CA SER A 156 25.40 16.98 -1.66
C SER A 156 24.03 17.64 -1.48
N SER A 157 23.37 18.00 -2.58
CA SER A 157 22.03 18.61 -2.60
C SER A 157 20.91 17.57 -2.47
N GLU A 158 21.13 16.32 -2.86
CA GLU A 158 20.21 15.19 -2.71
C GLU A 158 20.29 14.61 -1.31
N LYS A 159 21.45 14.58 -0.65
CA LYS A 159 21.50 14.42 0.81
C LYS A 159 20.53 15.40 1.50
N GLY A 160 20.52 16.66 1.06
CA GLY A 160 19.55 17.68 1.52
C GLY A 160 18.10 17.55 1.02
N LYS A 161 17.77 16.67 0.06
CA LYS A 161 16.38 16.40 -0.40
C LYS A 161 15.81 15.06 0.09
N TYR A 162 16.67 14.18 0.59
CA TYR A 162 16.30 12.96 1.32
C TYR A 162 16.33 13.18 2.85
N GLU A 163 16.98 14.24 3.35
CA GLU A 163 16.92 14.73 4.74
C GLU A 163 15.66 15.58 5.03
N ALA A 164 14.49 15.02 4.78
CA ALA A 164 13.26 15.51 5.43
C ALA A 164 12.58 14.37 6.19
N LEU A 165 13.40 13.55 6.87
CA LEU A 165 12.94 12.75 7.99
C LEU A 165 12.84 13.65 9.23
N LEU A 166 11.71 14.35 9.35
CA LEU A 166 10.95 14.54 10.60
C LEU A 166 11.53 15.47 11.66
N LYS A 167 10.67 15.88 12.60
CA LYS A 167 11.11 16.32 13.92
C LYS A 167 11.99 15.21 14.51
N THR A 168 13.30 15.40 14.46
CA THR A 168 14.37 14.49 14.89
C THR A 168 14.53 14.50 16.41
N GLU A 169 13.44 14.48 17.16
CA GLU A 169 13.54 14.22 18.59
C GLU A 169 13.69 12.71 18.77
N LYS A 170 14.92 12.27 19.07
CA LYS A 170 15.16 10.95 19.65
C LYS A 170 15.24 11.10 21.16
N VAL A 171 14.67 10.14 21.89
CA VAL A 171 14.81 10.09 23.35
C VAL A 171 15.58 8.84 23.75
N LEU A 172 16.57 9.02 24.61
CA LEU A 172 17.28 7.91 25.25
C LEU A 172 16.32 7.18 26.17
N LEU A 173 16.21 5.87 26.01
CA LEU A 173 15.39 5.02 26.86
C LEU A 173 16.18 4.57 28.09
N PRO A 174 15.51 4.37 29.24
CA PRO A 174 16.14 3.84 30.45
C PRO A 174 16.76 2.45 30.25
N ASP A 175 16.15 1.65 29.38
CA ASP A 175 16.55 0.27 29.11
C ASP A 175 16.36 -0.08 27.63
N LYS A 176 17.08 -1.10 27.16
CA LYS A 176 17.04 -1.66 25.81
C LYS A 176 16.11 -2.85 25.66
N ASN A 177 15.53 -3.34 26.77
CA ASN A 177 14.67 -4.51 26.80
C ASN A 177 13.23 -4.22 26.34
N ILE A 178 13.06 -3.32 25.37
CA ILE A 178 11.75 -2.99 24.83
C ILE A 178 11.24 -4.14 23.95
N SER A 179 9.97 -4.50 24.13
CA SER A 179 9.33 -5.59 23.40
C SER A 179 8.15 -5.16 22.54
N GLY A 180 7.53 -4.02 22.82
CA GLY A 180 6.34 -3.58 22.09
C GLY A 180 6.03 -2.11 22.27
N ILE A 181 5.21 -1.59 21.36
CA ILE A 181 4.79 -0.19 21.32
C ILE A 181 3.27 -0.13 21.14
N PHE A 182 2.59 0.66 21.95
CA PHE A 182 1.16 0.97 21.78
C PHE A 182 0.85 2.42 22.14
N PHE A 183 -0.39 2.87 21.91
CA PHE A 183 -0.72 4.29 21.94
C PHE A 183 -2.01 4.57 22.72
N ASP A 184 -2.08 5.74 23.35
CA ASP A 184 -3.34 6.23 23.89
C ASP A 184 -3.36 7.75 23.83
N GLY A 185 -4.25 8.31 23.01
CA GLY A 185 -4.33 9.74 22.75
C GLY A 185 -2.96 10.37 22.46
N GLY A 186 -2.55 11.31 23.33
CA GLY A 186 -1.27 12.01 23.26
C GLY A 186 -0.07 11.27 23.84
N SER A 187 -0.16 9.96 24.11
CA SER A 187 0.89 9.17 24.73
C SER A 187 1.31 7.97 23.88
N VAL A 188 2.60 7.64 23.96
CA VAL A 188 3.21 6.40 23.44
C VAL A 188 3.69 5.56 24.61
N TYR A 189 3.41 4.27 24.56
CA TYR A 189 3.71 3.32 25.61
C TYR A 189 4.69 2.27 25.09
N LEU A 190 5.68 1.92 25.90
CA LEU A 190 6.68 0.91 25.59
C LEU A 190 6.64 -0.20 26.64
N THR A 191 6.55 -1.45 26.22
CA THR A 191 6.64 -2.60 27.15
C THR A 191 8.08 -3.06 27.30
N ASP A 192 8.48 -3.43 28.51
CA ASP A 192 9.80 -3.93 28.88
C ASP A 192 9.70 -5.39 29.30
N TRP A 193 10.42 -6.29 28.62
CA TRP A 193 10.36 -7.72 28.92
C TRP A 193 11.13 -8.08 30.20
N LEU A 194 12.22 -7.38 30.51
CA LEU A 194 13.06 -7.70 31.66
C LEU A 194 12.47 -7.12 32.94
N LEU A 195 12.10 -5.83 32.90
CA LEU A 195 11.55 -5.12 34.05
C LEU A 195 10.03 -5.29 34.18
N GLN A 196 9.39 -6.01 33.25
CA GLN A 196 7.94 -6.24 33.20
C GLN A 196 7.17 -4.94 33.43
N SER A 197 7.56 -3.91 32.71
CA SER A 197 7.11 -2.54 32.94
C SER A 197 6.57 -1.92 31.67
N VAL A 198 5.71 -0.92 31.83
CA VAL A 198 5.21 -0.06 30.77
C VAL A 198 5.69 1.35 31.02
N TYR A 199 6.55 1.84 30.14
CA TYR A 199 6.94 3.25 30.10
C TYR A 199 5.92 4.03 29.31
N ARG A 200 5.49 5.18 29.82
CA ARG A 200 4.59 6.11 29.13
C ARG A 200 5.35 7.38 28.81
N TYR A 201 5.38 7.75 27.54
CA TYR A 201 5.97 8.99 27.06
C TYR A 201 4.89 9.89 26.44
N SER A 202 5.11 11.20 26.50
CA SER A 202 4.34 12.19 25.76
C SER A 202 4.70 12.12 24.27
N LYS A 203 3.71 12.04 23.37
CA LYS A 203 3.96 12.11 21.92
C LYS A 203 4.45 13.49 21.47
N LYS A 204 4.18 14.54 22.26
CA LYS A 204 4.45 15.93 21.88
C LYS A 204 5.93 16.29 21.96
N ASP A 205 6.59 15.82 23.02
CA ASP A 205 7.94 16.22 23.43
C ASP A 205 8.79 15.05 23.97
N LEU A 206 8.30 13.81 23.80
CA LEU A 206 8.97 12.57 24.20
C LEU A 206 9.46 12.54 25.66
N LYS A 207 8.81 13.30 26.55
CA LYS A 207 9.11 13.23 27.98
C LYS A 207 8.49 11.99 28.60
N LEU A 208 9.28 11.31 29.44
CA LEU A 208 8.79 10.21 30.27
C LEU A 208 7.76 10.78 31.26
N LEU A 209 6.53 10.27 31.20
CA LEU A 209 5.42 10.67 32.06
C LEU A 209 5.25 9.74 33.26
N SER A 210 5.42 8.43 33.05
CA SER A 210 5.31 7.44 34.12
C SER A 210 5.95 6.11 33.73
N VAL A 211 6.33 5.33 34.75
CA VAL A 211 6.68 3.91 34.61
C VAL A 211 5.75 3.14 35.53
N LYS A 212 5.07 2.12 35.00
CA LYS A 212 4.17 1.27 35.77
C LYS A 212 4.50 -0.19 35.50
N LYS A 213 4.38 -1.05 36.52
CA LYS A 213 4.51 -2.49 36.33
C LYS A 213 3.38 -3.00 35.44
N LEU A 214 3.71 -3.84 34.46
CA LEU A 214 2.74 -4.62 33.71
C LEU A 214 2.40 -5.86 34.55
N PRO A 215 1.14 -6.06 34.99
CA PRO A 215 0.77 -7.25 35.73
C PRO A 215 0.83 -8.47 34.80
N GLY A 216 1.43 -9.58 35.22
CA GLY A 216 1.47 -10.83 34.45
C GLY A 216 2.88 -11.30 34.13
N GLU A 217 3.00 -12.05 33.04
CA GLU A 217 4.24 -12.68 32.57
C GLU A 217 5.09 -11.74 31.68
N ILE A 218 6.20 -12.24 31.16
CA ILE A 218 7.23 -11.51 30.41
C ILE A 218 6.67 -11.07 29.03
N PRO A 219 6.49 -9.77 28.75
CA PRO A 219 5.94 -9.31 27.47
C PRO A 219 6.98 -9.44 26.34
N VAL A 220 6.67 -10.23 25.30
CA VAL A 220 7.53 -10.46 24.12
C VAL A 220 7.18 -9.55 22.95
N ALA A 221 5.90 -9.21 22.80
CA ALA A 221 5.42 -8.29 21.77
C ALA A 221 4.15 -7.60 22.25
N ALA A 222 3.91 -6.37 21.80
CA ALA A 222 2.66 -5.66 22.06
C ALA A 222 2.22 -4.85 20.84
N ALA A 223 0.90 -4.71 20.67
CA ALA A 223 0.32 -3.87 19.65
C ALA A 223 -0.89 -3.10 20.16
N ASP A 224 -1.07 -1.92 19.58
CA ASP A 224 -2.21 -1.07 19.85
C ASP A 224 -3.50 -1.60 19.22
N GLN A 225 -4.60 -1.46 19.93
CA GLN A 225 -5.96 -1.58 19.39
C GLN A 225 -6.78 -0.36 19.84
N PRO A 226 -7.92 -0.03 19.22
CA PRO A 226 -8.64 1.20 19.55
C PRO A 226 -9.03 1.33 21.03
N ALA A 227 -9.54 0.26 21.66
CA ALA A 227 -10.06 0.28 23.02
C ALA A 227 -9.13 -0.38 24.07
N ASN A 228 -8.12 -1.11 23.63
CA ASN A 228 -7.24 -1.91 24.47
C ASN A 228 -5.88 -2.06 23.77
N PHE A 229 -4.94 -2.72 24.42
CA PHE A 229 -3.75 -3.21 23.75
C PHE A 229 -3.68 -4.72 23.95
N ILE A 230 -3.01 -5.39 23.02
CA ILE A 230 -2.72 -6.81 23.11
C ILE A 230 -1.23 -6.98 23.40
N VAL A 231 -0.91 -7.87 24.32
CA VAL A 231 0.47 -8.23 24.69
C VAL A 231 0.62 -9.73 24.63
N MET A 232 1.66 -10.20 23.95
CA MET A 232 2.04 -11.61 23.88
C MET A 232 3.13 -11.87 24.91
N ASN A 233 3.01 -12.94 25.70
CA ASN A 233 4.06 -13.36 26.62
C ASN A 233 4.99 -14.43 26.01
N ASP A 234 5.99 -14.84 26.78
CA ASP A 234 6.97 -15.88 26.42
C ASP A 234 6.40 -17.31 26.37
N ASP A 235 5.27 -17.55 27.03
CA ASP A 235 4.45 -18.77 26.87
C ASP A 235 3.58 -18.77 25.59
N ASN A 236 3.68 -17.71 24.78
CA ASN A 236 2.83 -17.44 23.62
C ASN A 236 1.33 -17.35 23.94
N ILE A 237 0.99 -16.87 25.12
CA ILE A 237 -0.36 -16.46 25.50
C ILE A 237 -0.50 -14.97 25.22
N ALA A 238 -1.51 -14.61 24.43
CA ALA A 238 -1.89 -13.22 24.24
C ALA A 238 -2.89 -12.80 25.31
N GLU A 239 -2.64 -11.65 25.92
CA GLU A 239 -3.54 -10.99 26.85
C GLU A 239 -4.03 -9.68 26.23
N ARG A 240 -5.34 -9.44 26.28
CA ARG A 240 -5.92 -8.13 25.95
C ARG A 240 -6.13 -7.36 27.23
N ARG A 241 -5.66 -6.11 27.26
CA ARG A 241 -5.68 -5.27 28.46
C ARG A 241 -6.20 -3.88 28.13
N LEU A 242 -7.05 -3.36 29.00
CA LEU A 242 -7.50 -1.97 28.90
C LEU A 242 -6.30 -1.03 29.04
N LYS A 243 -6.40 0.14 28.41
CA LYS A 243 -5.42 1.22 28.55
C LYS A 243 -5.65 2.06 29.83
N ASP A 244 -6.30 1.46 30.82
CA ASP A 244 -6.55 2.10 32.11
C ASP A 244 -5.30 2.07 32.99
N GLU A 245 -5.36 2.72 34.15
CA GLU A 245 -4.21 2.84 35.03
C GLU A 245 -3.66 1.52 35.57
N LYS A 246 -4.47 0.45 35.54
CA LYS A 246 -4.17 -0.87 36.09
C LYS A 246 -3.84 -1.90 35.00
N TYR A 247 -3.95 -1.52 33.73
CA TYR A 247 -3.88 -2.42 32.59
C TYR A 247 -4.80 -3.63 32.75
N THR A 248 -6.06 -3.36 33.10
CA THR A 248 -7.07 -4.37 33.45
C THR A 248 -7.19 -5.43 32.37
N LEU A 249 -7.04 -6.69 32.76
CA LEU A 249 -7.16 -7.84 31.87
C LEU A 249 -8.61 -7.98 31.37
N LEU A 250 -8.78 -8.07 30.06
CA LEU A 250 -10.05 -8.32 29.39
C LEU A 250 -10.22 -9.79 29.03
N SER A 251 -9.21 -10.36 28.38
CA SER A 251 -9.24 -11.75 27.92
C SER A 251 -7.83 -12.32 27.74
N ARG A 252 -7.76 -13.64 27.65
CA ARG A 252 -6.54 -14.40 27.35
C ARG A 252 -6.81 -15.44 26.29
N THR A 253 -5.81 -15.68 25.46
CA THR A 253 -5.82 -16.79 24.51
C THR A 253 -5.35 -18.08 25.17
N ARG A 254 -5.53 -19.21 24.48
CA ARG A 254 -4.67 -20.38 24.70
C ARG A 254 -3.29 -20.10 24.11
N PRO A 255 -2.23 -20.85 24.49
CA PRO A 255 -0.91 -20.72 23.86
C PRO A 255 -1.01 -20.86 22.33
N VAL A 256 -0.47 -19.88 21.60
CA VAL A 256 -0.47 -19.81 20.13
C VAL A 256 0.94 -19.97 19.62
N LYS A 257 1.21 -20.99 18.81
CA LYS A 257 2.58 -21.23 18.32
C LYS A 257 3.04 -20.13 17.36
N GLY A 258 4.33 -19.80 17.43
CA GLY A 258 5.03 -19.08 16.36
C GLY A 258 4.80 -17.57 16.34
N VAL A 259 4.55 -16.93 17.48
CA VAL A 259 4.33 -15.48 17.53
C VAL A 259 5.50 -14.80 18.21
N SER A 260 6.39 -14.20 17.42
CA SER A 260 7.53 -13.42 17.92
C SER A 260 7.29 -11.90 17.85
N GLU A 261 6.36 -11.47 17.01
CA GLU A 261 5.96 -10.08 16.85
C GLU A 261 4.51 -10.03 16.37
N LEU A 262 3.81 -8.95 16.65
CA LEU A 262 2.43 -8.80 16.23
C LEU A 262 2.07 -7.33 15.99
N CYS A 263 1.14 -7.07 15.08
CA CYS A 263 0.52 -5.77 14.87
C CYS A 263 -0.95 -5.90 14.47
N PHE A 264 -1.70 -4.81 14.63
CA PHE A 264 -3.12 -4.74 14.32
C PHE A 264 -3.37 -3.78 13.15
N ASP A 265 -4.06 -4.24 12.10
CA ASP A 265 -4.33 -3.44 10.89
C ASP A 265 -5.69 -2.72 10.91
N GLY A 266 -6.34 -2.65 12.08
CA GLY A 266 -7.70 -2.13 12.21
C GLY A 266 -8.80 -3.20 12.15
N MET A 267 -8.50 -4.41 11.65
CA MET A 267 -9.47 -5.52 11.58
C MET A 267 -8.88 -6.86 12.03
N TYR A 268 -7.68 -7.19 11.56
CA TYR A 268 -6.96 -8.43 11.78
C TYR A 268 -5.70 -8.21 12.60
N LEU A 269 -5.23 -9.29 13.23
CA LEU A 269 -3.90 -9.34 13.83
C LEU A 269 -2.95 -10.01 12.86
N TRP A 270 -1.81 -9.38 12.63
CA TRP A 270 -0.72 -9.95 11.86
C TRP A 270 0.35 -10.39 12.83
N THR A 271 0.77 -11.66 12.74
CA THR A 271 1.84 -12.21 13.58
C THR A 271 3.02 -12.64 12.73
N PHE A 272 4.22 -12.45 13.25
CA PHE A 272 5.46 -12.86 12.61
C PHE A 272 6.11 -14.01 13.38
N ASP A 273 6.30 -15.14 12.71
CA ASP A 273 7.11 -16.26 13.19
C ASP A 273 8.57 -16.10 12.75
N LYS A 274 9.45 -15.72 13.69
CA LYS A 274 10.89 -15.54 13.42
C LYS A 274 11.61 -16.86 13.15
N LYS A 275 11.09 -18.01 13.61
CA LYS A 275 11.72 -19.32 13.41
C LYS A 275 11.45 -19.84 12.00
N GLU A 276 10.18 -19.77 11.59
CA GLU A 276 9.73 -20.29 10.29
C GLU A 276 9.81 -19.25 9.15
N TYR A 277 10.08 -17.98 9.48
CA TYR A 277 10.08 -16.86 8.54
C TYR A 277 8.73 -16.69 7.83
N ARG A 278 7.66 -16.78 8.62
CA ARG A 278 6.27 -16.75 8.14
C ARG A 278 5.52 -15.57 8.71
N LEU A 279 4.77 -14.90 7.85
CA LEU A 279 3.77 -13.91 8.23
C LEU A 279 2.41 -14.59 8.27
N GLN A 280 1.67 -14.40 9.35
CA GLN A 280 0.39 -15.03 9.59
C GLN A 280 -0.68 -13.97 9.80
N LYS A 281 -1.77 -14.07 9.05
CA LYS A 281 -2.97 -13.26 9.25
C LYS A 281 -3.91 -14.02 10.16
N ARG A 282 -4.33 -13.38 11.25
CA ARG A 282 -5.16 -13.99 12.29
C ARG A 282 -6.42 -13.18 12.55
N MET A 283 -7.49 -13.88 12.92
CA MET A 283 -8.70 -13.24 13.44
C MET A 283 -8.35 -12.46 14.71
N ASN A 284 -8.93 -11.27 14.85
CA ASN A 284 -8.87 -10.51 16.08
C ASN A 284 -9.90 -11.03 17.10
N ASN A 285 -9.82 -12.31 17.46
CA ASN A 285 -10.62 -12.96 18.51
C ASN A 285 -9.73 -13.64 19.55
N ASP A 286 -10.31 -14.16 20.64
CA ASP A 286 -9.52 -14.78 21.72
C ASP A 286 -8.90 -16.13 21.34
N ALA A 287 -9.29 -16.72 20.21
CA ALA A 287 -8.65 -17.91 19.66
C ALA A 287 -7.43 -17.57 18.77
N LEU A 288 -7.32 -16.32 18.31
CA LEU A 288 -6.36 -15.89 17.29
C LEU A 288 -6.31 -16.83 16.09
N ASP A 289 -7.49 -17.20 15.58
CA ASP A 289 -7.64 -18.18 14.51
C ASP A 289 -6.79 -17.79 13.30
N LEU A 290 -5.98 -18.74 12.80
CA LEU A 290 -5.16 -18.55 11.62
C LEU A 290 -6.06 -18.50 10.38
N LEU A 291 -6.02 -17.38 9.66
CA LEU A 291 -6.78 -17.19 8.42
C LEU A 291 -5.95 -17.49 7.18
N ALA A 292 -4.68 -17.06 7.20
CA ALA A 292 -3.77 -17.22 6.09
C ALA A 292 -2.32 -17.13 6.57
N GLU A 293 -1.43 -17.74 5.81
CA GLU A 293 0.01 -17.69 6.05
C GLU A 293 0.73 -17.36 4.74
N PHE A 294 1.74 -16.50 4.85
CA PHE A 294 2.51 -15.97 3.73
C PHE A 294 4.00 -16.14 4.02
N PRO A 295 4.82 -16.40 2.99
CA PRO A 295 6.26 -16.21 3.15
C PRO A 295 6.54 -14.70 3.28
N LEU A 296 7.58 -14.37 4.04
CA LEU A 296 8.08 -13.01 4.09
C LEU A 296 8.68 -12.58 2.75
N PRO A 297 8.69 -11.28 2.43
CA PRO A 297 9.36 -10.76 1.23
C PRO A 297 10.88 -11.03 1.24
N SER A 298 11.47 -11.22 2.43
CA SER A 298 12.89 -11.52 2.61
C SER A 298 13.12 -12.22 3.96
N LYS A 299 14.12 -13.09 4.03
CA LYS A 299 14.56 -13.73 5.28
C LYS A 299 15.27 -12.76 6.25
N ASN A 300 15.53 -11.53 5.82
CA ASN A 300 16.17 -10.50 6.63
C ASN A 300 15.16 -9.55 7.29
N VAL A 301 13.85 -9.80 7.12
CA VAL A 301 12.82 -9.07 7.88
C VAL A 301 12.97 -9.38 9.36
N ARG A 302 13.03 -8.32 10.19
CA ARG A 302 13.20 -8.43 11.64
C ARG A 302 12.04 -7.92 12.44
N ASN A 303 11.35 -6.92 11.92
CA ASN A 303 10.27 -6.23 12.62
C ASN A 303 9.08 -5.99 11.70
N LEU A 304 7.92 -5.86 12.32
CA LEU A 304 6.64 -5.69 11.65
C LEU A 304 5.84 -4.56 12.31
N ALA A 305 5.26 -3.68 11.51
CA ALA A 305 4.23 -2.74 11.92
C ALA A 305 3.07 -2.76 10.92
N CYS A 306 1.87 -2.41 11.38
CA CYS A 306 0.66 -2.40 10.57
C CYS A 306 0.10 -0.98 10.51
N GLY A 307 -0.32 -0.56 9.31
CA GLY A 307 -1.31 0.49 9.13
C GLY A 307 -2.60 -0.10 8.57
N ASN A 308 -3.66 0.69 8.48
CA ASN A 308 -4.98 0.19 8.05
C ASN A 308 -5.02 -0.32 6.60
N LYS A 309 -4.03 0.02 5.78
CA LYS A 309 -3.97 -0.32 4.35
C LYS A 309 -2.60 -0.81 3.91
N PHE A 310 -1.69 -1.04 4.85
CA PHE A 310 -0.33 -1.43 4.54
C PHE A 310 0.30 -2.23 5.68
N LEU A 311 1.22 -3.11 5.31
CA LEU A 311 2.17 -3.71 6.21
C LEU A 311 3.51 -2.99 6.04
N LEU A 312 4.27 -2.88 7.12
CA LEU A 312 5.58 -2.27 7.11
C LEU A 312 6.58 -3.22 7.75
N TYR A 313 7.60 -3.58 6.98
CA TYR A 313 8.70 -4.43 7.44
C TYR A 313 9.97 -3.62 7.57
N TYR A 314 10.82 -4.00 8.51
CA TYR A 314 12.22 -3.58 8.48
C TYR A 314 13.09 -4.75 8.00
N ASP A 315 13.80 -4.56 6.89
CA ASP A 315 14.78 -5.51 6.37
C ASP A 315 16.19 -5.09 6.79
N SER A 316 16.83 -5.90 7.65
CA SER A 316 18.13 -5.58 8.23
C SER A 316 19.28 -5.59 7.22
N ARG A 317 19.13 -6.30 6.09
CA ARG A 317 20.16 -6.37 5.05
C ARG A 317 20.08 -5.16 4.14
N LEU A 318 18.87 -4.77 3.73
CA LEU A 318 18.64 -3.57 2.93
C LEU A 318 18.82 -2.29 3.74
N ARG A 319 18.66 -2.36 5.08
CA ARG A 319 18.59 -1.21 5.98
C ARG A 319 17.48 -0.25 5.56
N SER A 320 16.33 -0.84 5.26
CA SER A 320 15.19 -0.12 4.72
C SER A 320 13.89 -0.61 5.33
N LEU A 321 12.94 0.32 5.43
CA LEU A 321 11.53 0.05 5.64
C LEU A 321 10.90 -0.33 4.31
N LEU A 322 10.22 -1.47 4.27
CA LEU A 322 9.51 -1.99 3.11
C LEU A 322 8.01 -1.91 3.39
N LYS A 323 7.30 -1.10 2.61
CA LYS A 323 5.83 -1.02 2.67
C LYS A 323 5.23 -2.03 1.71
N ALA A 324 4.32 -2.86 2.18
CA ALA A 324 3.63 -3.88 1.39
C ALA A 324 2.11 -3.79 1.53
N SER A 325 1.39 -4.41 0.59
CA SER A 325 -0.06 -4.54 0.65
C SER A 325 -0.45 -5.69 1.61
N PRO A 326 -1.48 -5.52 2.46
CA PRO A 326 -1.99 -6.63 3.29
C PRO A 326 -2.65 -7.75 2.45
N GLU A 327 -3.09 -7.46 1.23
CA GLU A 327 -3.67 -8.42 0.30
C GLU A 327 -2.62 -9.27 -0.41
N ASP A 328 -1.45 -8.68 -0.68
CA ASP A 328 -0.27 -9.37 -1.18
C ASP A 328 0.98 -8.96 -0.39
N PRO A 329 1.22 -9.59 0.79
CA PRO A 329 2.29 -9.20 1.71
C PRO A 329 3.71 -9.30 1.17
N GLN A 330 3.91 -9.95 0.03
CA GLN A 330 5.20 -10.05 -0.66
C GLN A 330 5.43 -8.91 -1.67
N LYS A 331 4.36 -8.27 -2.14
CA LYS A 331 4.45 -7.16 -3.07
C LYS A 331 4.87 -5.88 -2.35
N ILE A 332 6.14 -5.55 -2.48
CA ILE A 332 6.70 -4.30 -1.96
C ILE A 332 6.19 -3.14 -2.83
N LEU A 333 5.46 -2.22 -2.20
CA LEU A 333 4.91 -1.02 -2.79
C LEU A 333 5.92 0.12 -2.78
N PHE A 334 6.70 0.22 -1.70
CA PHE A 334 7.67 1.30 -1.50
C PHE A 334 8.80 0.84 -0.57
N GLU A 335 9.99 1.40 -0.79
CA GLU A 335 11.17 1.22 0.04
C GLU A 335 11.68 2.57 0.52
N SER A 336 11.92 2.70 1.83
CA SER A 336 12.57 3.87 2.44
C SER A 336 13.81 3.44 3.21
N PRO A 337 15.00 3.95 2.88
CA PRO A 337 16.17 3.75 3.70
C PRO A 337 15.94 4.20 5.14
N LEU A 338 16.54 3.48 6.08
CA LEU A 338 16.58 3.81 7.49
C LEU A 338 18.05 3.80 7.94
N GLU A 339 18.50 4.88 8.57
CA GLU A 339 19.90 5.01 8.99
C GLU A 339 20.24 4.00 10.11
N GLU A 340 19.28 3.77 11.00
CA GLU A 340 19.43 2.89 12.13
C GLU A 340 19.41 1.42 11.72
N THR A 341 20.41 0.66 12.16
CA THR A 341 20.63 -0.71 11.67
C THR A 341 20.03 -1.80 12.55
N LYS A 342 19.85 -1.52 13.85
CA LYS A 342 19.36 -2.48 14.84
C LYS A 342 18.03 -2.01 15.43
N ILE A 343 16.96 -2.28 14.71
CA ILE A 343 15.60 -2.02 15.17
C ILE A 343 15.18 -3.10 16.17
N ILE A 344 14.56 -2.67 17.26
CA ILE A 344 14.09 -3.53 18.36
C ILE A 344 12.60 -3.79 18.21
N SER A 345 11.81 -2.72 18.05
CA SER A 345 10.34 -2.77 17.95
C SER A 345 9.83 -1.61 17.12
N MET A 346 8.65 -1.80 16.52
CA MET A 346 8.04 -0.87 15.59
C MET A 346 6.52 -0.83 15.75
N ALA A 347 5.91 0.33 15.54
CA ALA A 347 4.46 0.49 15.45
C ALA A 347 4.08 1.70 14.59
N TYR A 348 2.81 1.80 14.22
CA TYR A 348 2.27 2.96 13.51
C TYR A 348 1.03 3.45 14.25
N ASP A 349 0.93 4.76 14.48
CA ASP A 349 -0.12 5.35 15.31
C ASP A 349 -1.29 5.96 14.51
N GLY A 350 -1.33 5.70 13.20
CA GLY A 350 -2.28 6.32 12.28
C GLY A 350 -1.76 7.60 11.61
N SER A 351 -0.62 8.15 12.06
CA SER A 351 -0.05 9.39 11.51
C SER A 351 1.47 9.32 11.32
N ALA A 352 2.14 8.59 12.20
CA ALA A 352 3.57 8.43 12.24
C ALA A 352 3.91 6.98 12.56
N PHE A 353 4.98 6.53 11.94
CA PHE A 353 5.71 5.33 12.29
C PHE A 353 6.57 5.62 13.53
N TRP A 354 6.58 4.72 14.49
CA TRP A 354 7.35 4.81 15.72
C TRP A 354 8.24 3.58 15.83
N TYR A 355 9.47 3.78 16.25
CA TYR A 355 10.41 2.67 16.39
C TYR A 355 11.39 2.88 17.52
N VAL A 356 11.80 1.76 18.11
CA VAL A 356 12.89 1.69 19.05
C VAL A 356 14.07 1.02 18.37
N TYR A 357 15.25 1.59 18.53
CA TYR A 357 16.48 1.07 17.95
C TYR A 357 17.63 1.11 18.96
N GLU A 358 18.64 0.27 18.76
CA GLU A 358 19.85 0.26 19.56
C GLU A 358 21.01 0.92 18.81
N GLU A 359 21.73 1.80 19.51
CA GLU A 359 22.92 2.48 19.02
C GLU A 359 23.90 2.64 20.19
N GLY A 360 25.16 2.21 20.00
CA GLY A 360 26.19 2.34 21.04
C GLY A 360 25.88 1.63 22.36
N GLY A 361 25.08 0.55 22.33
CA GLY A 361 24.66 -0.20 23.52
C GLY A 361 23.49 0.42 24.29
N SER A 362 22.96 1.55 23.83
CA SER A 362 21.78 2.23 24.38
C SER A 362 20.59 2.09 23.43
N ALA A 363 19.37 2.19 23.95
CA ALA A 363 18.16 2.19 23.14
C ALA A 363 17.55 3.59 23.03
N PHE A 364 16.97 3.88 21.88
CA PHE A 364 16.37 5.18 21.59
C PHE A 364 14.98 4.97 20.98
N LEU A 365 14.03 5.82 21.37
CA LEU A 365 12.73 5.93 20.72
C LEU A 365 12.78 7.11 19.74
N LYS A 366 12.30 6.86 18.52
CA LYS A 366 12.17 7.86 17.45
C LYS A 366 10.85 7.68 16.72
N SER A 367 10.35 8.77 16.14
CA SER A 367 9.16 8.75 15.29
C SER A 367 9.49 9.25 13.90
N GLY A 368 8.70 8.78 12.93
CA GLY A 368 8.81 9.20 11.55
C GLY A 368 7.54 9.16 10.73
N LYS A 369 7.52 9.88 9.61
CA LYS A 369 6.45 9.89 8.62
C LYS A 369 6.94 9.17 7.38
N ILE A 370 6.06 8.35 6.83
CA ILE A 370 6.27 7.71 5.54
C ILE A 370 5.79 8.71 4.48
N LYS A 371 6.63 9.00 3.49
CA LYS A 371 6.48 10.13 2.57
C LYS A 371 5.20 10.09 1.69
N ASP A 372 4.52 8.94 1.61
CA ASP A 372 3.34 8.72 0.75
C ASP A 372 2.01 9.27 1.29
N GLU A 373 1.98 9.98 2.42
CA GLU A 373 0.76 10.59 3.00
C GLU A 373 0.69 12.13 2.87
N ILE A 374 1.39 12.71 1.87
CA ILE A 374 1.24 14.13 1.48
C ILE A 374 0.61 14.23 0.10
#